data_AF-A0A1I8F1Y8-F1
#
_entry.id   AF-A0A1I8F1Y8-F1
#
_cell.length_a   1.000
_cell.length_b   1.000
_cell.length_c   1.000
_cell.angle_alpha   90.00
_cell.angle_beta   90.00
_cell.angle_gamma   90.00
#
_symmetry.space_group_name_H-M   'P 1'
#
loop_
_entity.id
_entity.type
_entity.pdbx_description
1 polymer ?
#
loop_
_entity_poly.entity_id
_entity_poly.type
_entity_poly.pdbx_seq_one_letter_code
_entity_poly.pdbx_strand_id
1 'polypeptide(L)'
;MSTGYFTFLHPGFLRLCTAPYNPDHPDLAVHLTNQSVQAKHTPDFGQLKEVTTWYPDELNEYLNRRHRLPRKDWARDELYLKVGAILGYVSAVFRPKLDDRTSSLSNSFRIMGVDFLVDEQLRVYLLEFNSHPSWSRQTSVLNQLKPSLWLEAACLTSETLLRFQRRLPVRDAELVTRHNFRLIYSSEEPLLAKKMLQKCTSSQRYKGEQVTA
;
A
#
# COMPACT_ATOMS: atom_id res chain seq x y z
N MET A 1 14.15 -28.56 -2.47
CA MET A 1 12.85 -28.16 -1.86
C MET A 1 12.41 -26.87 -2.51
N SER A 2 11.14 -26.72 -2.90
CA SER A 2 10.62 -25.47 -3.47
C SER A 2 10.45 -24.43 -2.38
N THR A 3 10.98 -23.22 -2.58
CA THR A 3 10.81 -22.10 -1.64
C THR A 3 9.63 -21.23 -2.07
N GLY A 4 8.68 -21.05 -1.14
CA GLY A 4 7.50 -20.21 -1.34
C GLY A 4 7.80 -18.78 -0.92
N TYR A 5 7.57 -17.83 -1.82
CA TYR A 5 7.70 -16.39 -1.54
C TYR A 5 6.46 -15.67 -2.06
N PHE A 6 5.71 -15.07 -1.15
CA PHE A 6 4.44 -14.42 -1.41
C PHE A 6 4.48 -13.00 -0.86
N THR A 7 3.92 -12.05 -1.58
CA THR A 7 3.78 -10.67 -1.09
C THR A 7 2.33 -10.25 -1.23
N PHE A 8 1.81 -9.70 -0.13
CA PHE A 8 0.47 -9.16 -0.05
C PHE A 8 0.52 -7.65 0.22
N LEU A 9 -0.34 -6.90 -0.45
CA LEU A 9 -0.55 -5.48 -0.25
C LEU A 9 -1.81 -5.25 0.58
N HIS A 10 -1.68 -4.51 1.67
CA HIS A 10 -2.80 -3.88 2.35
C HIS A 10 -2.88 -2.41 1.92
N PRO A 11 -4.06 -1.84 1.62
CA PRO A 11 -4.18 -0.46 1.11
C PRO A 11 -3.77 0.60 2.16
N GLY A 12 -3.69 0.21 3.42
CA GLY A 12 -3.08 1.01 4.48
C GLY A 12 -3.92 2.22 4.86
N PHE A 13 -3.25 3.35 5.07
CA PHE A 13 -3.85 4.63 5.44
C PHE A 13 -3.04 5.77 4.83
N LEU A 14 -3.65 6.94 4.74
CA LEU A 14 -2.98 8.16 4.31
C LEU A 14 -2.55 8.97 5.51
N ARG A 15 -1.43 9.69 5.36
CA ARG A 15 -0.95 10.69 6.32
C ARG A 15 -1.04 12.06 5.67
N LEU A 16 -1.63 13.00 6.39
CA LEU A 16 -1.84 14.37 5.94
C LEU A 16 -1.15 15.34 6.90
N CYS A 17 -0.71 16.47 6.38
CA CYS A 17 -0.26 17.59 7.20
C CYS A 17 -1.48 18.30 7.82
N THR A 18 -1.30 18.96 8.97
CA THR A 18 -2.36 19.75 9.61
C THR A 18 -2.60 21.10 8.93
N ALA A 19 -1.68 21.53 8.06
CA ALA A 19 -1.72 22.83 7.38
C ALA A 19 -1.71 22.66 5.84
N PRO A 20 -2.27 23.64 5.09
CA PRO A 20 -2.13 23.68 3.64
C PRO A 20 -0.67 23.73 3.21
N TYR A 21 -0.35 23.03 2.12
CA TYR A 21 1.00 23.03 1.55
C TYR A 21 1.38 24.41 1.03
N ASN A 22 2.58 24.87 1.38
CA ASN A 22 3.20 26.09 0.85
C ASN A 22 4.72 25.83 0.69
N PRO A 23 5.26 25.85 -0.55
CA PRO A 23 6.67 25.52 -0.80
C PRO A 23 7.64 26.49 -0.13
N ASP A 24 7.24 27.75 0.10
CA ASP A 24 8.09 28.79 0.68
C ASP A 24 8.00 28.86 2.21
N HIS A 25 7.15 28.03 2.82
CA HIS A 25 6.96 28.04 4.27
C HIS A 25 8.15 27.40 5.00
N PRO A 26 8.74 28.03 6.02
CA PRO A 26 9.95 27.52 6.66
C PRO A 26 9.68 26.34 7.62
N ASP A 27 8.44 26.19 8.10
CA ASP A 27 8.09 25.10 9.02
C ASP A 27 7.98 23.75 8.30
N LEU A 28 8.75 22.77 8.78
CA LEU A 28 8.77 21.40 8.29
C LEU A 28 7.41 20.70 8.39
N ALA A 29 6.54 21.08 9.33
CA ALA A 29 5.19 20.50 9.43
C ALA A 29 4.29 20.82 8.23
N VAL A 30 4.62 21.83 7.42
CA VAL A 30 3.92 22.08 6.16
C VAL A 30 4.32 21.07 5.07
N HIS A 31 5.53 20.52 5.18
CA HIS A 31 6.14 19.68 4.14
C HIS A 31 6.16 18.18 4.48
N LEU A 32 6.19 17.83 5.76
CA LEU A 32 6.40 16.45 6.22
C LEU A 32 5.16 15.87 6.89
N THR A 33 4.60 14.83 6.29
CA THR A 33 3.40 14.13 6.80
C THR A 33 3.64 13.24 8.04
N ASN A 34 4.89 13.14 8.53
CA ASN A 34 5.23 12.30 9.67
C ASN A 34 4.47 12.77 10.92
N GLN A 35 3.69 11.88 11.55
CA GLN A 35 2.93 12.23 12.76
C GLN A 35 3.80 12.77 13.89
N SER A 36 5.05 12.31 14.02
CA SER A 36 5.99 12.85 15.01
C SER A 36 6.40 14.30 14.73
N VAL A 37 6.55 14.67 13.46
CA VAL A 37 6.84 16.05 13.04
C VAL A 37 5.60 16.91 13.28
N GLN A 38 4.43 16.46 12.83
CA GLN A 38 3.15 17.14 13.05
C GLN A 38 2.89 17.38 14.55
N ALA A 39 3.07 16.36 15.39
CA ALA A 39 2.86 16.47 16.83
C ALA A 39 3.83 17.42 17.53
N LYS A 40 5.06 17.54 17.02
CA LYS A 40 6.10 18.38 17.61
C LYS A 40 5.96 19.85 17.20
N HIS A 41 5.52 20.12 15.99
CA HIS A 41 5.53 21.46 15.40
C HIS A 41 4.16 22.15 15.39
N THR A 42 3.05 21.40 15.52
CA THR A 42 1.70 21.95 15.53
C THR A 42 1.19 22.10 16.98
N PRO A 43 1.03 23.33 17.52
CA PRO A 43 0.62 23.55 18.91
C PRO A 43 -0.70 22.86 19.29
N ASP A 44 -1.69 22.88 18.38
CA ASP A 44 -3.01 22.29 18.60
C ASP A 44 -3.16 20.88 18.00
N PHE A 45 -2.05 20.15 17.82
CA PHE A 45 -2.07 18.82 17.20
C PHE A 45 -3.05 17.86 17.88
N GLY A 46 -3.19 17.93 19.22
CA GLY A 46 -4.13 17.08 19.96
C GLY A 46 -5.58 17.19 19.47
N GLN A 47 -5.99 18.38 19.01
CA GLN A 47 -7.32 18.67 18.48
C GLN A 47 -7.41 18.33 16.97
N LEU A 48 -6.30 18.43 16.25
CA LEU A 48 -6.24 18.24 14.79
C LEU A 48 -5.86 16.82 14.35
N LYS A 49 -5.30 15.99 15.24
CA LYS A 49 -4.71 14.69 14.88
C LYS A 49 -5.68 13.79 14.09
N GLU A 50 -6.98 13.82 14.39
CA GLU A 50 -7.96 12.95 13.75
C GLU A 50 -8.11 13.25 12.26
N VAL A 51 -7.92 14.50 11.83
CA VAL A 51 -8.00 14.86 10.40
C VAL A 51 -6.70 14.58 9.64
N THR A 52 -5.64 14.14 10.32
CA THR A 52 -4.33 13.85 9.70
C THR A 52 -4.20 12.43 9.15
N THR A 53 -5.19 11.57 9.40
CA THR A 53 -5.17 10.18 8.95
C THR A 53 -6.47 9.85 8.26
N TRP A 54 -6.39 9.40 7.01
CA TRP A 54 -7.55 8.96 6.25
C TRP A 54 -7.45 7.48 5.89
N TYR A 55 -8.61 6.84 5.78
CA TYR A 55 -8.75 5.62 5.03
C TYR A 55 -8.61 5.89 3.51
N PRO A 56 -8.18 4.88 2.74
CA PRO A 56 -8.15 4.92 1.28
C PRO A 56 -9.45 5.40 0.62
N ASP A 57 -10.60 4.97 1.15
CA ASP A 57 -11.90 5.36 0.60
C ASP A 57 -12.21 6.85 0.81
N GLU A 58 -11.74 7.47 1.90
CA GLU A 58 -11.91 8.91 2.14
C GLU A 58 -11.13 9.74 1.10
N LEU A 59 -9.92 9.33 0.73
CA LEU A 59 -9.19 9.95 -0.38
C LEU A 59 -10.01 9.85 -1.67
N ASN A 60 -10.55 8.66 -1.95
CA ASN A 60 -11.29 8.41 -3.17
C ASN A 60 -12.55 9.28 -3.27
N GLU A 61 -13.32 9.36 -2.18
CA GLU A 61 -14.50 10.24 -2.06
C GLU A 61 -14.14 11.72 -2.17
N TYR A 62 -13.04 12.14 -1.55
CA TYR A 62 -12.54 13.51 -1.65
C TYR A 62 -12.20 13.90 -3.10
N LEU A 63 -11.50 13.03 -3.82
CA LEU A 63 -11.15 13.26 -5.22
C LEU A 63 -12.39 13.25 -6.13
N ASN A 64 -13.33 12.34 -5.88
CA ASN A 64 -14.60 12.27 -6.61
C ASN A 64 -15.42 13.56 -6.45
N ARG A 65 -15.59 14.05 -5.21
CA ARG A 65 -16.34 15.29 -4.91
C ARG A 65 -15.73 16.53 -5.54
N ARG A 66 -14.41 16.54 -5.75
CA ARG A 66 -13.70 17.64 -6.41
C ARG A 66 -13.96 17.68 -7.91
N HIS A 67 -14.37 16.56 -8.53
CA HIS A 67 -14.54 16.43 -9.98
C HIS A 67 -13.30 16.89 -10.78
N ARG A 68 -12.11 16.73 -10.19
CA ARG A 68 -10.83 17.20 -10.76
C ARG A 68 -10.05 16.13 -11.50
N LEU A 69 -10.46 14.88 -11.38
CA LEU A 69 -9.77 13.74 -11.99
C LEU A 69 -10.54 13.23 -13.20
N PRO A 70 -9.83 12.73 -14.23
CA PRO A 70 -10.45 12.29 -15.48
C PRO A 70 -11.34 11.05 -15.34
N ARG A 71 -11.29 10.36 -14.19
CA ARG A 71 -12.06 9.15 -13.92
C ARG A 71 -12.58 9.20 -12.49
N LYS A 72 -13.85 8.80 -12.33
CA LYS A 72 -14.41 8.50 -11.01
C LYS A 72 -13.64 7.33 -10.40
N ASP A 73 -13.47 7.36 -9.08
CA ASP A 73 -12.83 6.30 -8.30
C ASP A 73 -11.35 6.08 -8.63
N TRP A 74 -10.65 7.14 -9.08
CA TRP A 74 -9.24 7.06 -9.49
C TRP A 74 -8.31 6.46 -8.42
N ALA A 75 -8.52 6.79 -7.14
CA ALA A 75 -7.67 6.24 -6.09
C ALA A 75 -7.85 4.71 -5.99
N ARG A 76 -9.10 4.24 -6.00
CA ARG A 76 -9.43 2.81 -5.94
C ARG A 76 -8.97 2.06 -7.19
N ASP A 77 -9.27 2.61 -8.37
CA ASP A 77 -9.13 1.92 -9.66
C ASP A 77 -7.75 2.08 -10.30
N GLU A 78 -6.98 3.11 -9.96
CA GLU A 78 -5.68 3.38 -10.57
C GLU A 78 -4.54 3.47 -9.57
N LEU A 79 -4.68 4.26 -8.50
CA LEU A 79 -3.58 4.47 -7.55
C LEU A 79 -3.14 3.15 -6.89
N TYR A 80 -4.08 2.41 -6.30
CA TYR A 80 -3.72 1.16 -5.62
C TYR A 80 -3.29 0.04 -6.57
N LEU A 81 -3.75 0.05 -7.83
CA LEU A 81 -3.21 -0.84 -8.86
C LEU A 81 -1.75 -0.52 -9.16
N LYS A 82 -1.40 0.77 -9.33
CA LYS A 82 -0.01 1.20 -9.54
C LYS A 82 0.88 0.87 -8.35
N VAL A 83 0.42 1.12 -7.12
CA VAL A 83 1.13 0.75 -5.88
C VAL A 83 1.40 -0.76 -5.85
N GLY A 84 0.37 -1.58 -6.09
CA GLY A 84 0.51 -3.04 -6.13
C GLY A 84 1.47 -3.52 -7.22
N ALA A 85 1.47 -2.88 -8.39
CA ALA A 85 2.38 -3.21 -9.48
C ALA A 85 3.84 -2.85 -9.16
N ILE A 86 4.10 -1.68 -8.56
CA ILE A 86 5.44 -1.28 -8.10
C ILE A 86 5.96 -2.27 -7.06
N LEU A 87 5.15 -2.56 -6.03
CA LEU A 87 5.55 -3.48 -4.97
C LEU A 87 5.73 -4.91 -5.48
N GLY A 88 4.86 -5.38 -6.37
CA GLY A 88 4.98 -6.69 -7.00
C GLY A 88 6.26 -6.83 -7.82
N TYR A 89 6.66 -5.76 -8.55
CA TYR A 89 7.94 -5.70 -9.25
C TYR A 89 9.13 -5.75 -8.29
N VAL A 90 9.11 -4.93 -7.23
CA VAL A 90 10.17 -4.94 -6.19
C VAL A 90 10.29 -6.32 -5.56
N SER A 91 9.18 -6.95 -5.17
CA SER A 91 9.16 -8.33 -4.63
C SER A 91 9.78 -9.34 -5.60
N ALA A 92 9.46 -9.24 -6.88
CA ALA A 92 10.04 -10.13 -7.90
C ALA A 92 11.55 -9.99 -8.01
N VAL A 93 12.07 -8.75 -8.00
CA VAL A 93 13.50 -8.45 -8.11
C VAL A 93 14.26 -8.87 -6.85
N PHE A 94 13.66 -8.67 -5.66
CA PHE A 94 14.33 -8.96 -4.39
C PHE A 94 14.18 -10.40 -3.92
N ARG A 95 13.27 -11.20 -4.50
CA ARG A 95 13.08 -12.61 -4.13
C ARG A 95 14.40 -13.38 -3.95
N PRO A 96 15.39 -13.34 -4.86
CA PRO A 96 16.62 -14.13 -4.68
C PRO A 96 17.45 -13.73 -3.45
N LYS A 97 17.31 -12.49 -2.97
CA LYS A 97 17.97 -12.00 -1.75
C LYS A 97 17.20 -12.33 -0.48
N LEU A 98 15.92 -12.66 -0.61
CA LEU A 98 15.04 -13.06 0.49
C LEU A 98 14.87 -14.58 0.59
N ASP A 99 15.23 -15.31 -0.48
CA ASP A 99 15.39 -16.77 -0.53
C ASP A 99 16.69 -17.18 0.19
N ASP A 100 16.82 -16.82 1.47
CA ASP A 100 17.92 -17.27 2.30
C ASP A 100 17.66 -18.71 2.76
N ARG A 101 18.08 -19.66 1.91
CA ARG A 101 18.00 -21.10 2.14
C ARG A 101 18.90 -21.59 3.29
N THR A 102 19.71 -20.71 3.86
CA THR A 102 20.66 -21.03 4.95
C THR A 102 20.21 -20.49 6.30
N SER A 103 19.17 -19.65 6.32
CA SER A 103 18.62 -19.04 7.52
C SER A 103 17.63 -19.98 8.24
N SER A 104 17.73 -20.03 9.58
CA SER A 104 16.79 -20.76 10.45
C SER A 104 15.37 -20.15 10.48
N LEU A 105 15.10 -19.09 9.71
CA LEU A 105 13.81 -18.39 9.62
C LEU A 105 12.83 -19.03 8.61
N SER A 106 12.94 -20.34 8.39
CA SER A 106 11.97 -21.08 7.58
C SER A 106 10.56 -20.85 8.13
N ASN A 107 9.60 -20.47 7.26
CA ASN A 107 8.22 -20.15 7.62
C ASN A 107 8.03 -18.85 8.43
N SER A 108 8.75 -17.80 8.08
CA SER A 108 8.57 -16.46 8.65
C SER A 108 7.74 -15.54 7.76
N PHE A 109 7.13 -14.52 8.37
CA PHE A 109 6.56 -13.39 7.65
C PHE A 109 7.04 -12.07 8.29
N ARG A 110 6.94 -11.00 7.53
CA ARG A 110 7.23 -9.64 8.00
C ARG A 110 6.22 -8.68 7.41
N ILE A 111 5.69 -7.79 8.25
CA ILE A 111 4.92 -6.64 7.80
C ILE A 111 5.90 -5.48 7.63
N MET A 112 5.94 -4.92 6.43
CA MET A 112 6.71 -3.73 6.11
C MET A 112 5.76 -2.54 5.92
N GLY A 113 6.14 -1.37 6.43
CA GLY A 113 5.50 -0.12 6.03
C GLY A 113 6.16 0.37 4.75
N VAL A 114 5.38 0.76 3.75
CA VAL A 114 5.95 1.31 2.52
C VAL A 114 5.27 2.63 2.21
N ASP A 115 6.09 3.67 2.10
CA ASP A 115 5.62 5.03 1.94
C ASP A 115 5.62 5.42 0.46
N PHE A 116 4.51 5.99 0.00
CA PHE A 116 4.33 6.49 -1.36
C PHE A 116 3.91 7.96 -1.34
N LEU A 117 4.28 8.68 -2.39
CA LEU A 117 3.82 10.03 -2.67
C LEU A 117 3.19 10.09 -4.06
N VAL A 118 2.15 10.91 -4.20
CA VAL A 118 1.47 11.17 -5.47
C VAL A 118 1.62 12.65 -5.79
N ASP A 119 2.08 12.97 -7.01
CA ASP A 119 2.19 14.36 -7.46
C ASP A 119 0.94 14.86 -8.19
N GLU A 120 0.95 16.14 -8.58
CA GLU A 120 -0.13 16.79 -9.33
C GLU A 120 -0.39 16.19 -10.71
N GLN A 121 0.59 15.52 -11.32
CA GLN A 121 0.42 14.75 -12.57
C GLN A 121 -0.03 13.30 -12.32
N LEU A 122 -0.41 12.94 -11.09
CA LEU A 122 -0.87 11.61 -10.70
C LEU A 122 0.19 10.52 -10.90
N ARG A 123 1.47 10.90 -10.84
CA ARG A 123 2.61 9.98 -10.81
C ARG A 123 2.81 9.49 -9.39
N VAL A 124 3.12 8.20 -9.25
CA VAL A 124 3.27 7.52 -7.98
C VAL A 124 4.75 7.27 -7.73
N TYR A 125 5.26 7.79 -6.62
CA TYR A 125 6.65 7.67 -6.21
C TYR A 125 6.75 6.79 -4.97
N LEU A 126 7.55 5.74 -5.05
CA LEU A 126 7.99 4.98 -3.88
C LEU A 126 9.04 5.84 -3.13
N LEU A 127 8.79 6.13 -1.86
CA LEU A 127 9.72 6.90 -1.03
C LEU A 127 10.68 5.98 -0.27
N GLU A 128 10.13 5.10 0.56
CA GLU A 128 10.94 4.23 1.43
C GLU A 128 10.23 2.93 1.82
N PHE A 129 11.03 1.95 2.20
CA PHE A 129 10.60 0.74 2.89
C PHE A 129 11.02 0.81 4.35
N ASN A 130 10.05 0.71 5.25
CA ASN A 130 10.29 0.65 6.69
C ASN A 130 10.07 -0.79 7.19
N SER A 131 11.16 -1.40 7.67
CA SER A 131 11.15 -2.77 8.23
C SER A 131 10.55 -2.85 9.64
N HIS A 132 10.38 -1.71 10.31
CA HIS A 132 9.81 -1.58 11.65
C HIS A 132 8.75 -0.46 11.66
N PRO A 133 7.63 -0.65 10.94
CA PRO A 133 6.58 0.36 10.91
C PRO A 133 6.06 0.63 12.32
N SER A 134 5.76 1.90 12.62
CA SER A 134 5.19 2.27 13.92
C SER A 134 3.83 1.63 14.12
N TRP A 135 3.60 1.01 15.28
CA TRP A 135 2.31 0.45 15.68
C TRP A 135 1.49 1.37 16.59
N SER A 136 1.92 2.63 16.74
CA SER A 136 1.20 3.63 17.53
C SER A 136 -0.21 3.91 16.98
N ARG A 137 -1.18 4.09 17.86
CA ARG A 137 -2.61 4.21 17.54
C ARG A 137 -3.14 5.59 17.91
N GLN A 138 -2.50 6.63 17.40
CA GLN A 138 -2.74 8.02 17.85
C GLN A 138 -4.08 8.59 17.38
N THR A 139 -4.60 8.10 16.27
CA THR A 139 -5.90 8.50 15.69
C THR A 139 -6.88 7.34 15.72
N SER A 140 -8.18 7.65 15.65
CA SER A 140 -9.27 6.70 15.58
C SER A 140 -9.09 5.70 14.42
N VAL A 141 -8.72 6.20 13.23
CA VAL A 141 -8.37 5.38 12.06
C VAL A 141 -7.28 4.37 12.39
N LEU A 142 -6.16 4.80 12.95
CA LEU A 142 -5.05 3.89 13.29
C LEU A 142 -5.43 2.92 14.42
N ASN A 143 -6.26 3.35 15.37
CA ASN A 143 -6.70 2.52 16.48
C ASN A 143 -7.59 1.35 16.02
N GLN A 144 -8.36 1.55 14.96
CA GLN A 144 -9.18 0.51 14.34
C GLN A 144 -8.40 -0.33 13.32
N LEU A 145 -7.64 0.32 12.44
CA LEU A 145 -6.94 -0.33 11.32
C LEU A 145 -5.81 -1.26 11.76
N LYS A 146 -4.97 -0.84 12.71
CA LYS A 146 -3.75 -1.60 13.05
C LYS A 146 -4.04 -2.97 13.69
N PRO A 147 -4.98 -3.11 14.64
CA PRO A 147 -5.33 -4.41 15.18
C PRO A 147 -5.90 -5.37 14.13
N SER A 148 -6.81 -4.89 13.27
CA SER A 148 -7.43 -5.73 12.23
C SER A 148 -6.42 -6.15 11.16
N LEU A 149 -5.53 -5.24 10.74
CA LEU A 149 -4.44 -5.53 9.82
C LEU A 149 -3.51 -6.62 10.37
N TRP A 150 -3.12 -6.54 11.64
CA TRP A 150 -2.27 -7.56 12.27
C TRP A 150 -2.95 -8.93 12.34
N LEU A 151 -4.22 -8.95 12.76
CA LEU A 151 -5.00 -10.18 12.84
C LEU A 151 -5.10 -10.83 11.46
N GLU A 152 -5.48 -10.05 10.45
CA GLU A 152 -5.57 -10.53 9.07
C GLU A 152 -4.21 -11.05 8.58
N ALA A 153 -3.11 -10.32 8.80
CA ALA A 153 -1.78 -10.74 8.38
C ALA A 153 -1.33 -12.07 9.00
N ALA A 154 -1.62 -12.28 10.30
CA ALA A 154 -1.27 -13.51 11.01
C ALA A 154 -2.10 -14.71 10.51
N CYS A 155 -3.41 -14.52 10.33
CA CYS A 155 -4.30 -15.54 9.78
C CYS A 155 -3.92 -15.88 8.32
N LEU A 156 -3.70 -14.86 7.49
CA LEU A 156 -3.33 -14.98 6.09
C LEU A 156 -2.00 -15.70 5.88
N THR A 157 -1.01 -15.39 6.72
CA THR A 157 0.27 -16.10 6.70
C THR A 157 0.10 -17.57 7.05
N SER A 158 -0.66 -17.87 8.10
CA SER A 158 -0.90 -19.24 8.54
C SER A 158 -1.63 -20.05 7.47
N GLU A 159 -2.66 -19.48 6.85
CA GLU A 159 -3.38 -20.10 5.73
C GLU A 159 -2.44 -20.32 4.54
N THR A 160 -1.68 -19.30 4.14
CA THR A 160 -0.75 -19.36 3.00
C THR A 160 0.27 -20.48 3.20
N LEU A 161 0.86 -20.58 4.40
CA LEU A 161 1.81 -21.63 4.74
C LEU A 161 1.19 -23.03 4.63
N LEU A 162 0.02 -23.23 5.24
CA LEU A 162 -0.68 -24.52 5.22
C LEU A 162 -1.09 -24.94 3.80
N ARG A 163 -1.54 -24.00 2.97
CA ARG A 163 -1.89 -24.26 1.57
C ARG A 163 -0.67 -24.61 0.75
N PHE A 164 0.41 -23.83 0.88
CA PHE A 164 1.67 -24.08 0.18
C PHE A 164 2.26 -25.46 0.53
N GLN A 165 2.29 -25.82 1.83
CA GLN A 165 2.76 -27.13 2.28
C GLN A 165 1.93 -28.30 1.71
N ARG A 166 0.62 -28.09 1.53
CA ARG A 166 -0.30 -29.06 0.94
C ARG A 166 -0.36 -29.02 -0.58
N ARG A 167 0.47 -28.20 -1.24
CA ARG A 167 0.46 -27.98 -2.70
C ARG A 167 -0.91 -27.52 -3.22
N LEU A 168 -1.63 -26.75 -2.40
CA LEU A 168 -2.88 -26.11 -2.80
C LEU A 168 -2.59 -24.72 -3.35
N PRO A 169 -3.36 -24.22 -4.34
CA PRO A 169 -3.13 -22.90 -4.91
C PRO A 169 -3.19 -21.79 -3.86
N VAL A 170 -2.24 -20.86 -3.90
CA VAL A 170 -2.25 -19.59 -3.13
C VAL A 170 -2.60 -18.45 -4.08
N ARG A 171 -3.90 -18.17 -4.24
CA ARG A 171 -4.40 -17.02 -5.02
C ARG A 171 -5.51 -16.32 -4.24
N ASP A 172 -5.74 -15.05 -4.54
CA ASP A 172 -6.69 -14.20 -3.80
C ASP A 172 -8.10 -14.79 -3.66
N ALA A 173 -8.54 -15.60 -4.63
CA ALA A 173 -9.87 -16.21 -4.66
C ALA A 173 -10.01 -17.41 -3.71
N GLU A 174 -8.91 -18.06 -3.32
CA GLU A 174 -8.95 -19.25 -2.43
C GLU A 174 -8.54 -18.97 -0.98
N LEU A 175 -8.06 -17.76 -0.69
CA LEU A 175 -7.62 -17.37 0.64
C LEU A 175 -8.81 -16.85 1.46
N VAL A 176 -9.32 -17.66 2.38
CA VAL A 176 -10.53 -17.35 3.16
C VAL A 176 -10.28 -16.35 4.28
N THR A 177 -9.05 -16.29 4.80
CA THR A 177 -8.63 -15.33 5.83
C THR A 177 -8.25 -13.96 5.25
N ARG A 178 -8.23 -13.84 3.92
CA ARG A 178 -7.90 -12.60 3.22
C ARG A 178 -9.13 -11.69 3.16
N HIS A 179 -9.00 -10.49 3.70
CA HIS A 179 -10.02 -9.45 3.66
C HIS A 179 -9.52 -8.23 2.86
N ASN A 180 -8.65 -7.41 3.47
CA ASN A 180 -8.13 -6.17 2.89
C ASN A 180 -6.80 -6.36 2.17
N PHE A 181 -6.02 -7.38 2.53
CA PHE A 181 -4.82 -7.74 1.78
C PHE A 181 -5.18 -8.24 0.37
N ARG A 182 -4.26 -8.05 -0.58
CA ARG A 182 -4.31 -8.54 -1.96
C ARG A 182 -2.96 -9.11 -2.36
N LEU A 183 -2.94 -10.28 -2.99
CA LEU A 183 -1.73 -10.91 -3.49
C LEU A 183 -1.18 -10.10 -4.67
N ILE A 184 0.04 -9.59 -4.53
CA ILE A 184 0.71 -8.77 -5.56
C ILE A 184 1.94 -9.46 -6.16
N TYR A 185 2.44 -10.50 -5.47
CA TYR A 185 3.52 -11.35 -5.96
C TYR A 185 3.37 -12.78 -5.43
N SER A 186 3.61 -13.77 -6.29
CA SER A 186 3.70 -15.18 -5.93
C SER A 186 4.85 -15.85 -6.67
N SER A 187 5.68 -16.60 -5.94
CA SER A 187 6.71 -17.46 -6.53
C SER A 187 6.15 -18.58 -7.40
N GLU A 188 4.88 -18.94 -7.20
CA GLU A 188 4.14 -19.92 -8.02
C GLU A 188 3.55 -19.30 -9.29
N GLU A 189 3.44 -17.96 -9.35
CA GLU A 189 3.00 -17.22 -10.52
C GLU A 189 3.96 -16.04 -10.83
N PRO A 190 5.17 -16.31 -11.36
CA PRO A 190 6.19 -15.27 -11.57
C PRO A 190 5.77 -14.11 -12.50
N LEU A 191 4.77 -14.34 -13.35
CA LEU A 191 4.24 -13.34 -14.28
C LEU A 191 3.15 -12.45 -13.66
N LEU A 192 2.74 -12.67 -12.41
CA LEU A 192 1.66 -11.91 -11.76
C LEU A 192 1.96 -10.40 -11.74
N ALA A 193 3.17 -10.01 -11.33
CA ALA A 193 3.60 -8.61 -11.33
C ALA A 193 3.54 -7.99 -12.74
N LYS A 194 3.95 -8.74 -13.77
CA LYS A 194 3.86 -8.29 -15.17
C LYS A 194 2.41 -8.08 -15.62
N LYS A 195 1.50 -8.98 -15.24
CA LYS A 195 0.05 -8.84 -15.53
C LYS A 195 -0.54 -7.60 -14.84
N MET A 196 -0.13 -7.30 -13.61
CA MET A 196 -0.55 -6.09 -12.89
C MET A 196 -0.07 -4.80 -13.58
N LEU A 197 1.20 -4.77 -14.01
CA LEU A 197 1.75 -3.66 -14.79
C LEU A 197 0.98 -3.46 -16.11
N GLN A 198 0.67 -4.54 -16.81
CA GLN A 198 -0.11 -4.48 -18.05
C GLN A 198 -1.49 -3.84 -17.79
N LYS A 199 -2.22 -4.26 -16.75
CA LYS A 199 -3.49 -3.64 -16.37
C LYS A 199 -3.36 -2.13 -16.12
N CYS A 200 -2.28 -1.70 -15.47
CA CYS A 200 -1.99 -0.26 -15.26
C CYS A 200 -1.72 0.49 -16.57
N THR A 201 -1.08 -0.14 -17.55
CA THR A 201 -0.83 0.50 -18.87
C THR A 201 -2.05 0.47 -19.79
N SER A 202 -2.90 -0.56 -19.69
CA SER A 202 -4.14 -0.66 -20.46
C SER A 202 -5.15 0.41 -20.05
N SER A 203 -5.24 0.75 -18.75
CA SER A 203 -6.07 1.86 -18.29
C SER A 203 -5.59 3.21 -18.83
N GLN A 204 -4.30 3.34 -19.17
CA GLN A 204 -3.73 4.53 -19.80
C GLN A 204 -3.93 4.58 -21.31
N ARG A 205 -3.94 3.43 -22.02
CA ARG A 205 -4.05 3.37 -23.50
C ARG A 205 -5.43 3.66 -24.08
N TYR A 206 -6.51 3.47 -23.33
CA TYR A 206 -7.85 3.91 -23.76
C TYR A 206 -7.99 5.44 -23.96
N LYS A 207 -6.92 6.21 -23.73
CA LYS A 207 -6.86 7.68 -23.90
C LYS A 207 -6.12 8.16 -25.15
N GLY A 208 -5.80 7.29 -26.12
CA GLY A 208 -5.18 7.69 -27.39
C GLY A 208 -6.14 7.97 -28.55
N GLU A 209 -7.38 7.48 -28.50
CA GLU A 209 -8.28 7.43 -29.68
C GLU A 209 -9.55 8.29 -29.57
N GLN A 210 -9.70 9.12 -28.53
CA GLN A 210 -10.86 10.02 -28.40
C GLN A 210 -10.44 11.47 -28.18
N VAL A 211 -9.63 12.00 -29.11
CA VAL A 211 -9.59 13.45 -29.40
C VAL A 211 -9.40 13.62 -30.90
N THR A 212 -10.47 13.43 -31.68
CA THR A 212 -10.65 14.03 -33.01
C THR A 212 -12.14 14.06 -33.34
N ALA A 213 -12.76 15.22 -33.09
CA ALA A 213 -13.82 15.88 -33.87
C ALA A 213 -14.40 17.00 -32.99
#